data_AF-A0A660V3F7-F1
#
_entry.id   AF-A0A660V3F7-F1
#
_cell.length_a   1.000
_cell.length_b   1.000
_cell.length_c   1.000
_cell.angle_alpha   90.00
_cell.angle_beta   90.00
_cell.angle_gamma   90.00
#
_symmetry.space_group_name_H-M   'P 1'
#
loop_
_entity.id
_entity.type
_entity.pdbx_description
1 polymer ?
#
loop_
_entity_poly.entity_id
_entity_poly.type
_entity_poly.pdbx_seq_one_letter_code
_entity_poly.pdbx_strand_id
1 'polypeptide(L)'
;MDGIGKSFSGLAILNKGMREYAVWDDPTRTASLTLLRTYRAYINANTNMTPKELAKYPGTHGPGELEFNYSFCPHAGDWRDGKVMLEAYDFKTPVRAIQGPGNVDMQSMADVKKRM
;
A
#
# COMPACT_ATOMS: atom_id res chain seq x y z
N MET A 1 -36.61 -19.91 0.20
CA MET A 1 -36.93 -19.28 1.49
C MET A 1 -36.02 -18.07 1.64
N ASP A 2 -36.68 -16.90 1.57
CA ASP A 2 -36.37 -15.57 2.11
C ASP A 2 -35.01 -14.93 1.73
N GLY A 3 -34.92 -13.88 0.90
CA GLY A 3 -35.89 -12.80 0.64
C GLY A 3 -35.74 -11.60 1.59
N ILE A 4 -34.69 -11.54 2.42
CA ILE A 4 -34.43 -10.42 3.34
C ILE A 4 -33.00 -9.91 3.12
N GLY A 5 -32.89 -8.66 2.68
CA GLY A 5 -31.64 -7.99 2.34
C GLY A 5 -30.70 -7.87 3.54
N LYS A 6 -29.62 -8.65 3.54
CA LYS A 6 -28.37 -8.25 4.19
C LYS A 6 -27.58 -7.44 3.18
N SER A 7 -27.56 -6.13 3.35
CA SER A 7 -26.49 -5.31 2.76
C SER A 7 -25.18 -5.75 3.41
N PHE A 8 -24.50 -6.72 2.80
CA PHE A 8 -23.14 -7.07 3.21
C PHE A 8 -22.28 -5.84 2.90
N SER A 9 -21.63 -5.29 3.92
CA SER A 9 -20.62 -4.25 3.74
C SER A 9 -19.31 -4.81 4.25
N GLY A 10 -18.24 -4.55 3.50
CA GLY A 10 -16.91 -5.01 3.79
C GLY A 10 -15.94 -3.83 3.88
N LEU A 11 -14.78 -4.09 4.48
CA LEU A 11 -13.67 -3.17 4.54
C LEU A 11 -12.42 -3.91 4.07
N ALA A 12 -11.78 -3.37 3.04
CA ALA A 12 -10.48 -3.82 2.59
C ALA A 12 -9.39 -2.83 3.00
N ILE A 13 -8.20 -3.35 3.32
CA ILE A 13 -7.00 -2.56 3.56
C ILE A 13 -6.09 -2.73 2.34
N LEU A 14 -5.90 -1.66 1.58
CA LEU A 14 -5.01 -1.62 0.43
C LEU A 14 -3.62 -1.20 0.90
N ASN A 15 -2.56 -1.84 0.43
CA ASN A 15 -1.19 -1.50 0.83
C ASN A 15 -0.21 -1.50 -0.35
N LYS A 16 0.91 -0.79 -0.17
CA LYS A 16 2.06 -0.81 -1.08
C LYS A 16 3.28 -1.43 -0.41
N GLY A 17 3.34 -2.76 -0.41
CA GLY A 17 4.54 -3.51 -0.03
C GLY A 17 4.50 -4.16 1.35
N MET A 18 3.44 -3.95 2.14
CA MET A 18 3.24 -4.59 3.44
C MET A 18 2.54 -5.95 3.25
N ARG A 19 3.27 -7.03 3.48
CA ARG A 19 2.78 -8.40 3.20
C ARG A 19 2.20 -9.12 4.42
N GLU A 20 2.46 -8.61 5.61
CA GLU A 20 2.08 -9.25 6.86
C GLU A 20 0.86 -8.54 7.45
N TYR A 21 -0.15 -9.33 7.79
CA TYR A 21 -1.37 -8.88 8.43
C TYR A 21 -1.89 -9.98 9.37
N ALA A 22 -2.76 -9.60 10.30
CA ALA A 22 -3.48 -10.53 11.17
C ALA A 22 -4.96 -10.15 11.20
N VAL A 23 -5.83 -11.15 11.32
CA VAL A 23 -7.26 -10.97 11.57
C VAL A 23 -7.55 -11.61 12.92
N TRP A 24 -8.08 -10.80 13.84
CA TRP A 24 -8.35 -11.22 15.20
C TRP A 24 -9.79 -11.74 15.32
N ASP A 25 -9.94 -12.85 16.04
CA ASP A 25 -11.24 -13.41 16.38
C ASP A 25 -11.83 -12.70 17.61
N ASP A 26 -12.05 -11.39 17.47
CA ASP A 26 -12.71 -10.54 18.47
C ASP A 26 -14.10 -10.10 17.98
N PRO A 27 -14.98 -9.54 18.85
CA PRO A 27 -16.32 -9.11 18.45
C PRO A 27 -16.36 -8.07 17.34
N THR A 28 -15.28 -7.31 17.15
CA THR A 28 -15.13 -6.28 16.11
C THR A 28 -14.41 -6.78 14.85
N ARG A 29 -13.92 -8.03 14.86
CA ARG A 29 -13.17 -8.65 13.75
C ARG A 29 -11.98 -7.80 13.31
N THR A 30 -11.16 -7.36 14.27
CA THR A 30 -10.04 -6.44 14.02
C THR A 30 -9.08 -6.99 12.97
N ALA A 31 -8.76 -6.18 11.95
CA ALA A 31 -7.67 -6.45 11.02
C ALA A 31 -6.46 -5.57 11.36
N SER A 32 -5.29 -6.18 11.51
CA SER A 32 -4.02 -5.51 11.77
C SER A 32 -3.09 -5.63 10.57
N LEU A 33 -2.44 -4.53 10.18
CA LEU A 33 -1.43 -4.50 9.13
C LEU A 33 -0.07 -4.20 9.76
N THR A 34 0.91 -5.07 9.57
CA THR A 34 2.27 -4.80 10.04
C THR A 34 2.91 -3.73 9.16
N LEU A 35 3.27 -2.60 9.75
CA LEU A 35 4.04 -1.56 9.06
C LEU A 35 5.54 -1.86 9.13
N LEU A 36 6.06 -2.13 10.33
CA LEU A 36 7.48 -2.37 10.57
C LEU A 36 7.67 -3.59 11.47
N ARG A 37 8.59 -4.46 11.06
CA ARG A 37 9.09 -5.55 11.91
C ARG A 37 10.61 -5.48 11.97
N THR A 38 11.12 -5.19 13.15
CA THR A 38 12.55 -5.23 13.43
C THR A 38 12.88 -6.46 14.28
N TYR A 39 14.10 -6.94 14.18
CA TYR A 39 14.54 -8.06 15.01
C TYR A 39 16.04 -7.93 15.29
N ARG A 40 16.43 -8.32 16.52
CA ARG A 40 17.83 -8.25 16.94
C ARG A 40 18.64 -9.40 16.37
N ALA A 41 18.10 -10.61 16.35
CA ALA A 41 18.71 -11.79 15.77
C ALA A 41 17.71 -12.43 14.78
N TYR A 42 18.22 -13.17 13.79
CA TYR A 42 17.39 -13.74 12.73
C TYR A 42 16.29 -14.66 13.29
N ILE A 43 15.18 -14.84 12.59
CA ILE A 43 14.02 -15.59 13.13
C ILE A 43 14.32 -17.07 13.43
N ASN A 44 15.38 -17.62 12.80
CA ASN A 44 15.87 -18.99 13.02
C ASN A 44 17.07 -19.04 13.99
N ALA A 45 17.37 -17.94 14.67
CA ALA A 45 18.41 -17.90 15.69
C ALA A 45 18.00 -18.76 16.89
N ASN A 46 18.97 -19.44 17.50
CA ASN A 46 18.77 -20.08 18.80
C ASN A 46 18.22 -19.05 19.80
N THR A 47 17.10 -19.37 20.45
CA THR A 47 16.46 -18.50 21.45
C THR A 47 17.29 -18.40 22.74
N ASN A 48 18.16 -19.36 23.02
CA ASN A 48 19.02 -19.42 24.21
C ASN A 48 20.47 -19.04 23.89
N MET A 49 20.69 -17.85 23.33
CA MET A 49 22.04 -17.33 23.07
C MET A 49 22.67 -16.73 24.34
N THR A 50 23.96 -16.96 24.51
CA THR A 50 24.76 -16.18 25.47
C THR A 50 24.86 -14.71 25.02
N PRO A 51 25.11 -13.76 25.93
CA PRO A 51 25.30 -12.35 25.56
C PRO A 51 26.39 -12.13 24.49
N LYS A 52 27.45 -12.94 24.50
CA LYS A 52 28.55 -12.87 23.52
C LYS A 52 28.12 -13.32 22.12
N GLU A 53 27.21 -14.28 22.02
CA GLU A 53 26.65 -14.73 20.74
C GLU A 53 25.64 -13.71 20.21
N LEU A 54 24.78 -13.18 21.07
CA LEU A 54 23.80 -12.15 20.71
C LEU A 54 24.47 -10.86 20.22
N ALA A 55 25.62 -10.49 20.81
CA ALA A 55 26.40 -9.33 20.40
C ALA A 55 26.89 -9.39 18.95
N LYS A 56 27.00 -10.59 18.36
CA LYS A 56 27.39 -10.77 16.94
C LYS A 56 26.27 -10.39 15.97
N TYR A 57 25.03 -10.29 16.43
CA TYR A 57 23.91 -9.89 15.58
C TYR A 57 23.74 -8.38 15.63
N PRO A 58 24.06 -7.65 14.55
CA PRO A 58 23.83 -6.20 14.50
C PRO A 58 22.33 -5.88 14.52
N GLY A 59 21.50 -6.83 14.07
CA GLY A 59 20.04 -6.74 13.99
C GLY A 59 19.56 -5.98 12.75
N THR A 60 18.30 -6.23 12.41
CA THR A 60 17.62 -5.63 11.27
C THR A 60 16.64 -4.61 11.81
N HIS A 61 17.09 -3.36 11.96
CA HIS A 61 16.36 -2.32 12.70
C HIS A 61 15.62 -1.31 11.82
N GLY A 62 15.82 -1.37 10.50
CA GLY A 62 15.22 -0.40 9.57
C GLY A 62 15.52 1.06 9.93
N PRO A 63 16.80 1.46 10.09
CA PRO A 63 17.14 2.84 10.44
C PRO A 63 16.80 3.81 9.30
N GLY A 64 16.47 5.05 9.65
CA GLY A 64 16.14 6.12 8.71
C GLY A 64 14.66 6.45 8.66
N GLU A 65 14.27 7.27 7.68
CA GLU A 65 12.88 7.64 7.42
C GLU A 65 12.21 6.55 6.57
N LEU A 66 11.08 6.04 7.03
CA LEU A 66 10.30 5.00 6.36
C LEU A 66 8.90 5.52 6.07
N GLU A 67 8.49 5.44 4.80
CA GLU A 67 7.15 5.80 4.36
C GLU A 67 6.32 4.55 4.08
N PHE A 68 5.13 4.46 4.70
CA PHE A 68 4.21 3.35 4.55
C PHE A 68 2.91 3.83 3.91
N ASN A 69 2.63 3.33 2.71
CA ASN A 69 1.47 3.76 1.93
C ASN A 69 0.36 2.69 1.97
N TYR A 70 -0.74 3.00 2.67
CA TYR A 70 -1.93 2.15 2.75
C TYR A 70 -3.21 2.99 2.63
N SER A 71 -4.33 2.33 2.38
CA SER A 71 -5.64 2.96 2.27
C SER A 71 -6.74 2.03 2.76
N PHE A 72 -7.89 2.61 3.12
CA PHE A 72 -9.10 1.89 3.48
C PHE A 72 -10.08 1.95 2.31
N CYS A 73 -10.61 0.79 1.92
CA CYS A 73 -11.59 0.64 0.85
C CYS A 73 -12.87 0.00 1.42
N PRO A 74 -13.81 0.80 1.94
CA PRO A 74 -15.15 0.33 2.24
C PRO A 74 -15.85 -0.08 0.94
N HIS A 75 -16.54 -1.22 0.95
CA HIS A 75 -17.23 -1.72 -0.23
C HIS A 75 -18.54 -2.42 0.13
N ALA A 76 -19.46 -2.49 -0.84
CA ALA A 76 -20.66 -3.31 -0.73
C ALA A 76 -20.39 -4.75 -1.18
N GLY A 77 -21.22 -5.67 -0.71
CA GLY A 77 -21.14 -7.09 -1.04
C GLY A 77 -19.84 -7.74 -0.58
N ASP A 78 -19.42 -8.78 -1.30
CA ASP A 78 -18.10 -9.38 -1.12
C ASP A 78 -17.01 -8.58 -1.86
N TRP A 79 -15.77 -9.07 -1.81
CA TRP A 79 -14.64 -8.41 -2.47
C TRP A 79 -14.76 -8.37 -4.01
N ARG A 80 -15.55 -9.26 -4.62
CA ARG A 80 -15.82 -9.30 -6.06
C ARG A 80 -16.83 -8.23 -6.43
N ASP A 81 -17.95 -8.17 -5.71
CA ASP A 81 -19.00 -7.16 -5.91
C ASP A 81 -18.44 -5.74 -5.70
N GLY A 82 -17.63 -5.59 -4.66
CA GLY A 82 -16.93 -4.34 -4.32
C GLY A 82 -15.76 -3.98 -5.24
N LYS A 83 -15.41 -4.84 -6.21
CA LYS A 83 -14.26 -4.67 -7.12
C LYS A 83 -12.94 -4.36 -6.39
N VAL A 84 -12.76 -4.89 -5.18
CA VAL A 84 -11.64 -4.55 -4.29
C VAL A 84 -10.28 -4.79 -4.95
N MET A 85 -10.16 -5.84 -5.77
CA MET A 85 -8.92 -6.13 -6.48
C MET A 85 -8.56 -5.05 -7.51
N LEU A 86 -9.55 -4.49 -8.21
CA LEU A 86 -9.34 -3.39 -9.16
C LEU A 86 -8.86 -2.14 -8.42
N GLU A 87 -9.55 -1.75 -7.36
CA GLU A 87 -9.16 -0.62 -6.49
C GLU A 87 -7.74 -0.81 -5.91
N ALA A 88 -7.37 -2.05 -5.54
CA ALA A 88 -6.03 -2.37 -5.07
C ALA A 88 -4.96 -2.17 -6.17
N TYR A 89 -5.26 -2.51 -7.42
CA TYR A 89 -4.34 -2.28 -8.55
C TYR A 89 -4.20 -0.80 -8.89
N ASP A 90 -5.31 -0.06 -8.90
CA ASP A 90 -5.33 1.37 -9.17
C ASP A 90 -4.60 2.13 -8.06
N PHE A 91 -4.81 1.77 -6.79
CA PHE A 91 -4.07 2.33 -5.67
C PHE A 91 -2.55 2.18 -5.83
N LYS A 92 -2.08 1.03 -6.34
CA LYS A 92 -0.66 0.76 -6.58
C LYS A 92 -0.09 1.52 -7.77
N THR A 93 -0.91 1.98 -8.70
CA THR A 93 -0.47 2.50 -10.00
C THR A 93 -0.76 3.99 -10.13
N PRO A 94 0.25 4.87 -9.97
CA PRO A 94 0.02 6.30 -10.11
C PRO A 94 -0.28 6.67 -11.57
N VAL A 95 -1.22 7.60 -11.76
CA VAL A 95 -1.42 8.27 -13.04
C VAL A 95 -0.13 9.02 -13.40
N ARG A 96 0.38 8.79 -14.61
CA ARG A 96 1.55 9.49 -15.13
C ARG A 96 1.10 10.51 -16.18
N ALA A 97 1.37 11.78 -15.91
CA ALA A 97 1.21 12.83 -16.91
C ALA A 97 2.49 12.92 -17.77
N ILE A 98 2.33 13.16 -19.06
CA ILE A 98 3.43 13.40 -20.00
C ILE A 98 3.10 14.70 -20.74
N GLN A 99 4.09 15.59 -20.86
CA GLN A 99 3.94 16.80 -21.65
C GLN A 99 4.17 16.50 -23.13
N GLY A 100 3.15 16.75 -23.96
CA GLY A 100 3.29 16.78 -25.41
C GLY A 100 3.87 18.11 -25.92
N PRO A 101 4.21 18.22 -27.21
CA PRO A 101 4.49 19.52 -27.80
C PRO A 101 3.32 20.46 -27.54
N GLY A 102 3.61 21.67 -27.06
CA GLY A 102 2.59 22.69 -26.88
C GLY A 102 1.89 22.94 -28.22
N ASN A 103 0.58 23.14 -28.19
CA ASN A 103 -0.12 23.70 -29.34
C ASN A 103 0.50 25.08 -29.60
N VAL A 104 1.44 25.16 -30.53
CA VAL A 104 1.84 26.40 -31.16
C VAL A 104 0.69 26.76 -32.07
N ASP A 105 -0.17 27.66 -31.61
CA ASP A 105 -1.15 28.27 -32.48
C ASP A 105 -0.44 29.01 -33.63
N MET A 106 -1.16 29.25 -34.72
CA MET A 106 -0.58 29.89 -35.90
C MET A 106 -0.05 31.31 -35.58
N GLN A 107 -0.54 31.91 -34.50
CA GLN A 107 -0.16 33.23 -33.99
C GLN A 107 1.24 33.22 -33.35
N SER A 108 1.53 32.26 -32.48
CA SER A 108 2.84 32.07 -31.86
C SER A 108 3.92 31.70 -32.88
N MET A 109 3.56 30.99 -33.97
CA MET A 109 4.46 30.75 -35.10
C MET A 109 4.76 32.03 -35.92
N ALA A 110 3.78 32.94 -36.06
CA ALA A 110 3.97 34.21 -36.76
C ALA A 110 4.88 35.17 -35.97
N ASP A 111 4.80 35.17 -34.64
CA ASP A 111 5.66 36.00 -33.78
C ASP A 111 7.12 35.55 -33.78
N VAL A 112 7.40 34.24 -33.92
CA VAL A 112 8.77 33.73 -34.08
C VAL A 112 9.37 34.18 -35.41
N LYS A 113 8.58 34.19 -36.50
CA LYS A 113 9.03 34.63 -37.83
C LYS A 113 9.33 36.12 -37.93
N LYS A 114 8.80 36.94 -37.02
CA LYS A 114 9.05 38.39 -36.94
C LYS A 114 10.33 38.75 -36.17
N ARG A 115 10.92 37.78 -35.45
CA ARG A 115 12.12 37.93 -34.63
C ARG A 115 13.38 37.34 -35.27
N MET A 116 13.27 36.76 -36.48
CA MET A 116 14.38 36.38 -37.35
C MET A 116 14.47 37.36 -38.51
#